data_AF-A0A661WFD6-F1
#
_entry.id   AF-A0A661WFD6-F1
#
_cell.length_a   1.000
_cell.length_b   1.000
_cell.length_c   1.000
_cell.angle_alpha   90.00
_cell.angle_beta   90.00
_cell.angle_gamma   90.00
#
_symmetry.space_group_name_H-M   'P 1'
#
loop_
_entity.id
_entity.type
_entity.pdbx_description
1 polymer ?
#
loop_
_entity_poly.entity_id
_entity_poly.type
_entity_poly.pdbx_seq_one_letter_code
_entity_poly.pdbx_strand_id
1 'polypeptide(L)'
;MENYPFLLVKNTVFDKDDNEVCSYPQWLIVVGEQREELTPKEIYGSYDSRSGLEHFFRFGKQKLLMSSYQTPDMFREGEWWRMTHLALWSSFSERTSSKTLETSFS
;
A
#
# COMPACT_ATOMS: atom_id res chain seq x y z
N MET A 1 -21.27 3.75 17.12
CA MET A 1 -20.49 4.55 16.16
C MET A 1 -20.29 6.00 16.60
N GLU A 2 -21.02 6.51 17.61
CA GLU A 2 -20.82 7.88 18.16
C GLU A 2 -19.41 8.14 18.73
N ASN A 3 -18.71 7.11 19.20
CA ASN A 3 -17.40 7.27 19.86
C ASN A 3 -16.19 7.14 18.93
N TYR A 4 -16.38 6.92 17.64
CA TYR A 4 -15.30 6.74 16.67
C TYR A 4 -15.53 7.65 15.46
N PRO A 5 -15.27 8.95 15.58
CA PRO A 5 -15.45 9.87 14.47
C PRO A 5 -14.51 9.52 13.32
N PHE A 6 -15.04 9.50 12.11
CA PHE A 6 -14.30 9.25 10.88
C PHE A 6 -14.69 10.27 9.82
N LEU A 7 -13.78 10.54 8.88
CA LEU A 7 -14.04 11.36 7.71
C LEU A 7 -14.28 10.43 6.52
N LEU A 8 -15.38 10.67 5.80
CA LEU A 8 -15.71 9.95 4.58
C LEU A 8 -15.36 10.81 3.37
N VAL A 9 -14.50 10.30 2.50
CA VAL A 9 -14.02 11.00 1.30
C VAL A 9 -14.47 10.26 0.06
N LYS A 10 -15.08 10.97 -0.87
CA LYS A 10 -15.46 10.47 -2.19
C LYS A 10 -14.41 10.92 -3.21
N ASN A 11 -13.81 9.97 -3.92
CA ASN A 11 -12.90 10.23 -5.01
C ASN A 11 -13.55 9.87 -6.35
N THR A 12 -13.50 10.81 -7.30
CA THR A 12 -14.04 10.68 -8.66
C THR A 12 -12.98 11.12 -9.64
N VAL A 13 -12.80 10.36 -10.73
CA VAL A 13 -11.77 10.62 -11.73
C VAL A 13 -12.47 11.00 -13.04
N PHE A 14 -12.06 12.15 -13.59
CA PHE A 14 -12.55 12.67 -14.87
C PHE A 14 -11.42 12.62 -15.91
N ASP A 15 -11.77 12.46 -17.17
CA ASP A 15 -10.82 12.56 -18.28
C ASP A 15 -10.57 14.02 -18.67
N LYS A 16 -9.86 14.22 -19.80
CA LYS A 16 -9.55 15.57 -20.31
C LYS A 16 -10.76 16.27 -20.92
N ASP A 17 -11.81 15.52 -21.24
CA ASP A 17 -13.05 15.98 -21.87
C ASP A 17 -14.20 16.06 -20.83
N ASP A 18 -13.85 16.03 -19.54
CA ASP A 18 -14.75 16.10 -18.36
C ASP A 18 -15.73 14.93 -18.23
N ASN A 19 -15.45 13.79 -18.87
CA ASN A 19 -16.22 12.57 -18.69
C ASN A 19 -15.68 11.77 -17.51
N GLU A 20 -16.59 11.22 -16.70
CA GLU A 20 -16.22 10.37 -15.57
C GLU A 20 -15.60 9.06 -16.07
N VAL A 21 -14.32 8.84 -15.77
CA VAL A 21 -13.54 7.66 -16.18
C VAL A 21 -13.95 6.42 -15.37
N CYS A 22 -14.35 6.63 -14.13
CA CYS A 22 -14.72 5.56 -13.20
C CYS A 22 -16.17 5.72 -12.76
N SER A 23 -17.09 4.97 -13.37
CA SER A 23 -18.52 5.03 -13.05
C SER A 23 -18.86 4.64 -11.59
N TYR A 24 -17.90 4.08 -10.86
CA TYR A 24 -18.04 3.82 -9.42
C TYR A 24 -17.07 4.69 -8.62
N PRO A 25 -17.57 5.69 -7.87
CA PRO A 25 -16.70 6.54 -7.06
C PRO A 25 -16.04 5.72 -5.94
N GLN A 26 -14.76 5.99 -5.70
CA GLN A 26 -14.02 5.34 -4.63
C GLN A 26 -14.28 6.06 -3.32
N TRP A 27 -14.68 5.30 -2.30
CA TRP A 27 -14.95 5.82 -0.97
C TRP A 27 -13.80 5.46 -0.03
N LEU A 28 -13.23 6.47 0.62
CA LEU A 28 -12.15 6.34 1.57
C LEU A 28 -12.65 6.73 2.97
N ILE A 29 -12.32 5.91 3.95
CA ILE A 29 -12.54 6.24 5.36
C ILE A 29 -11.20 6.68 5.94
N VAL A 30 -11.16 7.89 6.47
CA VAL A 30 -9.99 8.45 7.16
C VAL A 30 -10.30 8.46 8.66
N VAL A 31 -9.45 7.78 9.41
CA VAL A 31 -9.54 7.62 10.86
C VAL A 31 -8.30 8.21 11.53
N GLY A 32 -8.44 8.68 12.76
CA GLY A 32 -7.36 9.28 13.54
C GLY A 32 -7.76 10.61 14.16
N GLU A 33 -6.99 11.05 15.16
CA GLU A 33 -7.24 12.30 15.88
C GLU A 33 -7.03 13.52 14.99
N GLN A 34 -5.99 13.51 14.15
CA GLN A 34 -5.62 14.60 13.22
C GLN A 34 -6.29 14.51 11.85
N ARG A 35 -7.33 13.69 11.69
CA ARG A 35 -7.98 13.45 10.38
C ARG A 35 -8.51 14.72 9.69
N GLU A 36 -8.81 15.76 10.47
CA GLU A 36 -9.34 17.05 9.99
C GLU A 36 -8.23 18.00 9.51
N GLU A 37 -6.97 17.71 9.84
CA GLU A 37 -5.80 18.48 9.39
C GLU A 37 -5.34 18.04 7.99
N LEU A 38 -5.80 16.89 7.52
CA LEU A 38 -5.40 16.31 6.24
C LEU A 38 -6.12 16.98 5.07
N THR A 39 -5.35 17.40 4.08
CA THR A 39 -5.90 17.91 2.83
C THR A 39 -6.43 16.75 1.96
N PRO A 40 -7.43 16.99 1.09
CA PRO A 40 -7.89 15.98 0.13
C PRO A 40 -6.77 15.39 -0.74
N LYS A 41 -5.74 16.20 -1.05
CA LYS A 41 -4.58 15.77 -1.83
C LYS A 41 -3.70 14.78 -1.06
N GLU A 42 -3.48 14.99 0.24
CA GLU A 42 -2.73 14.07 1.10
C GLU A 42 -3.49 12.75 1.30
N ILE A 43 -4.81 12.84 1.49
CA ILE A 43 -5.68 11.67 1.61
C ILE A 43 -5.60 10.82 0.33
N TYR A 44 -5.73 11.48 -0.83
CA TYR A 44 -5.61 10.80 -2.12
C TYR A 44 -4.19 10.25 -2.35
N GLY A 45 -3.14 11.00 -2.03
CA GLY A 45 -1.76 10.54 -2.18
C GLY A 45 -1.44 9.31 -1.31
N SER A 46 -1.97 9.28 -0.09
CA SER A 46 -1.90 8.10 0.78
C SER A 46 -2.62 6.90 0.17
N TYR A 47 -3.82 7.12 -0.39
CA TYR A 47 -4.53 6.07 -1.11
C TYR A 47 -3.80 5.58 -2.36
N ASP A 48 -3.23 6.49 -3.15
CA ASP A 48 -2.50 6.14 -4.39
C ASP A 48 -1.29 5.23 -4.11
N SER A 49 -0.60 5.48 -2.99
CA SER A 49 0.50 4.64 -2.51
C SER A 49 0.10 3.18 -2.25
N ARG A 50 -1.20 2.89 -2.06
CA ARG A 50 -1.74 1.53 -1.87
C ARG A 50 -1.50 0.63 -3.07
N SER A 51 -1.46 1.18 -4.28
CA SER A 51 -1.14 0.38 -5.48
C SER A 51 0.24 -0.29 -5.36
N GLY A 52 1.20 0.39 -4.73
CA GLY A 52 2.52 -0.15 -4.41
C GLY A 52 2.48 -1.35 -3.46
N LEU A 53 1.58 -1.33 -2.47
CA LEU A 53 1.36 -2.46 -1.55
C LEU A 53 0.87 -3.71 -2.28
N GLU A 54 0.01 -3.59 -3.29
CA GLU A 54 -0.43 -4.76 -4.07
C GLU A 54 0.76 -5.40 -4.81
N HIS A 55 1.59 -4.60 -5.46
CA HIS A 55 2.80 -5.09 -6.12
C HIS A 55 3.76 -5.75 -5.13
N PHE A 56 3.91 -5.19 -3.93
CA PHE A 56 4.68 -5.75 -2.83
C PHE A 56 4.16 -7.15 -2.43
N PHE A 57 2.86 -7.28 -2.15
CA PHE A 57 2.27 -8.56 -1.75
C PHE A 57 2.30 -9.59 -2.88
N ARG A 58 2.08 -9.18 -4.13
CA ARG A 58 2.16 -10.05 -5.31
C ARG A 58 3.56 -10.61 -5.48
N PHE A 59 4.60 -9.77 -5.36
CA PHE A 59 5.99 -10.22 -5.40
C PHE A 59 6.31 -11.18 -4.25
N GLY A 60 5.94 -10.84 -3.01
CA GLY A 60 6.16 -11.70 -1.84
C GLY A 60 5.52 -13.09 -2.01
N LYS A 61 4.26 -13.15 -2.45
CA LYS A 61 3.56 -14.42 -2.68
C LYS A 61 4.19 -15.25 -3.81
N GLN A 62 4.49 -14.63 -4.95
CA GLN A 62 4.91 -15.35 -6.15
C GLN A 62 6.40 -15.68 -6.19
N LYS A 63 7.26 -14.79 -5.68
CA LYS A 63 8.72 -14.90 -5.79
C LYS A 63 9.40 -15.30 -4.49
N LEU A 64 8.81 -14.94 -3.35
CA LEU A 64 9.32 -15.32 -2.03
C LEU A 64 8.49 -16.42 -1.37
N LEU A 65 7.49 -16.98 -2.09
CA LEU A 65 6.71 -18.12 -1.61
C LEU A 65 6.05 -17.87 -0.24
N MET A 66 5.74 -16.59 0.03
CA MET A 66 5.32 -16.11 1.33
C MET A 66 4.08 -16.83 1.87
N SER A 67 3.16 -17.24 0.99
CA SER A 67 1.94 -17.97 1.36
C SER A 67 1.94 -19.45 0.96
N SER A 68 3.05 -20.01 0.46
CA SER A 68 3.07 -21.41 0.00
C SER A 68 3.37 -22.41 1.12
N TYR A 69 4.00 -21.96 2.19
CA TYR A 69 4.28 -22.79 3.36
C TYR A 69 3.14 -22.65 4.37
N GLN A 70 2.25 -23.64 4.39
CA GLN A 70 1.13 -23.72 5.32
C GLN A 70 1.32 -24.98 6.18
N THR A 71 1.56 -24.78 7.47
CA THR A 71 1.79 -25.85 8.43
C THR A 71 0.88 -25.65 9.65
N PRO A 72 0.34 -26.71 10.27
CA PRO A 72 -0.41 -26.57 11.51
C PRO A 72 0.46 -26.13 12.70
N ASP A 73 1.79 -26.17 12.56
CA ASP A 73 2.74 -25.67 13.56
C ASP A 73 2.94 -24.15 13.40
N MET A 74 2.21 -23.38 14.23
CA MET A 74 2.24 -21.92 14.24
C MET A 74 3.65 -21.34 14.44
N PHE A 75 4.55 -22.04 15.16
CA PHE A 75 5.91 -21.56 15.37
C PHE A 75 6.72 -21.59 14.08
N ARG A 76 6.65 -22.72 13.36
CA ARG A 76 7.33 -22.88 12.06
C ARG A 76 6.75 -21.97 10.99
N GLU A 77 5.43 -21.78 10.99
CA GLU A 77 4.79 -20.82 10.11
C GLU A 77 5.30 -19.39 10.40
N GLY A 78 5.33 -18.99 11.67
CA GLY A 78 5.85 -17.69 12.09
C GLY A 78 7.30 -17.44 11.65
N GLU A 79 8.17 -18.44 11.76
CA GLU A 79 9.56 -18.32 11.33
C GLU A 79 9.68 -18.20 9.79
N TRP A 80 8.87 -18.93 9.04
CA TRP A 80 8.80 -18.77 7.58
C TRP A 80 8.36 -17.36 7.17
N TRP A 81 7.33 -16.83 7.82
CA TRP A 81 6.89 -15.45 7.61
C TRP A 81 8.01 -14.46 7.94
N ARG A 82 8.75 -14.67 9.03
CA ARG A 82 9.88 -13.81 9.39
C ARG A 82 10.98 -13.82 8.33
N MET A 83 11.38 -15.00 7.86
CA MET A 83 12.40 -15.14 6.83
C MET A 83 12.01 -14.47 5.51
N THR A 84 10.77 -14.70 5.06
CA THR A 84 10.28 -14.14 3.80
C THR A 84 10.13 -12.62 3.86
N HIS A 85 9.70 -12.05 5.00
CA HIS A 85 9.68 -10.61 5.20
C HIS A 85 11.08 -9.97 5.24
N LEU A 86 12.07 -10.64 5.84
CA LEU A 86 13.46 -10.15 5.83
C LEU A 86 14.03 -10.13 4.40
N ALA A 87 13.84 -11.20 3.63
CA ALA A 87 14.28 -11.25 2.23
C ALA A 87 13.61 -10.17 1.37
N LEU A 88 12.33 -9.90 1.64
CA LEU A 88 11.56 -8.86 0.96
C LEU A 88 12.08 -7.46 1.29
N TRP A 89 12.36 -7.19 2.56
CA TRP A 89 12.94 -5.92 3.00
C TRP A 89 14.31 -5.66 2.38
N SER A 90 15.20 -6.66 2.36
CA SER A 90 16.51 -6.56 1.70
C SER A 90 16.37 -6.24 0.22
N SER A 91 15.50 -6.97 -0.50
CA SER A 91 15.24 -6.75 -1.93
C SER A 91 14.69 -5.36 -2.22
N PHE A 92 13.83 -4.84 -1.34
CA PHE A 92 13.29 -3.48 -1.46
C PHE A 92 14.37 -2.43 -1.23
N SER A 93 15.19 -2.62 -0.19
CA SER A 93 16.27 -1.71 0.19
C SER A 93 17.28 -1.54 -0.96
N GLU A 94 17.67 -2.64 -1.61
CA GLU A 94 18.55 -2.63 -2.78
C GLU A 94 17.97 -1.84 -3.96
N ARG A 95 16.67 -2.00 -4.24
CA ARG A 95 15.97 -1.25 -5.29
C ARG A 95 15.89 0.24 -4.99
N THR A 96 15.70 0.62 -3.73
CA THR A 96 15.69 2.03 -3.34
C THR A 96 17.07 2.65 -3.47
N SER A 97 18.13 1.95 -3.03
CA SER A 97 19.51 2.43 -3.17
C SER A 97 19.92 2.60 -4.63
N SER A 98 19.50 1.69 -5.52
CA SER A 98 19.83 1.75 -6.95
C SER A 98 19.18 2.96 -7.65
N LYS A 99 17.92 3.29 -7.32
CA LYS A 99 17.23 4.48 -7.88
C LYS A 99 17.84 5.80 -7.41
N THR A 100 18.32 5.86 -6.17
CA THR A 100 18.98 7.05 -5.63
C THR A 100 20.31 7.33 -6.34
N LEU A 101 21.04 6.28 -6.74
CA LEU A 101 22.28 6.41 -7.51
C LEU A 101 22.02 6.93 -8.93
N GLU A 102 21.00 6.45 -9.64
CA GLU A 102 20.68 6.95 -10.99
C GLU A 102 20.24 8.42 -10.99
N THR A 103 19.53 8.87 -9.94
CA THR A 103 19.05 10.26 -9.82
C THR A 103 20.16 11.24 -9.41
N SER A 104 21.28 10.75 -8.86
CA SER A 104 22.42 11.60 -8.45
C SER A 104 23.44 11.82 -9.57
N PHE A 105 23.27 11.15 -10.72
CA PHE A 105 24.17 11.21 -11.89
C PHE A 105 23.51 11.82 -13.14
N SER A 106 22.32 12.44 -13.03
CA SER A 106 21.67 13.28 -14.05
C SER A 106 21.53 14.72 -13.57
#